data_AF-A0A9D6C3U8-F1
#
_entry.id   AF-A0A9D6C3U8-F1
#
_cell.length_a   1.000
_cell.length_b   1.000
_cell.length_c   1.000
_cell.angle_alpha   90.00
_cell.angle_beta   90.00
_cell.angle_gamma   90.00
#
_symmetry.space_group_name_H-M   'P 1'
#
loop_
_entity.id
_entity.type
_entity.pdbx_description
1 polymer ?
#
loop_
_entity_poly.entity_id
_entity_poly.type
_entity_poly.pdbx_seq_one_letter_code
_entity_poly.pdbx_strand_id
1 'polypeptide(L)'
;MTRSTLFGVLAMATIVVASNILVQFLLGQWLTWGAFTYPFTFLITDLMNRLHGARIARKVVLAGFVVGIICSFVGSQITGAFGPLVTHRVALASGTAFLVGQLMDITVFNRLRRMEWWRAPLAASLVGSLMDTMIFFSIAFAAALTFLEPANDVSWANEALPLLGLGPVVPLWVSLGAADWCVKMTLALVALVPYRAIILRLAARVA
;
A
#
# COMPACT_ATOMS: atom_id res chain seq x y z
N MET A 1 -19.25 16.09 -6.57
CA MET A 1 -17.80 15.97 -6.28
C MET A 1 -17.13 17.29 -6.65
N THR A 2 -16.29 17.86 -5.79
CA THR A 2 -15.46 19.01 -6.18
C THR A 2 -14.36 18.54 -7.14
N ARG A 3 -13.93 19.39 -8.09
CA ARG A 3 -12.88 19.05 -9.09
C ARG A 3 -11.61 18.48 -8.44
N SER A 4 -11.25 18.96 -7.25
CA SER A 4 -10.10 18.47 -6.49
C SER A 4 -10.25 17.05 -5.96
N THR A 5 -11.47 16.66 -5.53
CA THR A 5 -11.74 15.29 -5.09
C THR A 5 -11.62 14.32 -6.27
N LEU A 6 -12.09 14.72 -7.45
CA LEU A 6 -11.98 13.91 -8.66
C LEU A 6 -10.51 13.64 -9.03
N PHE A 7 -9.66 14.66 -8.99
CA PHE A 7 -8.23 14.49 -9.25
C PHE A 7 -7.58 13.48 -8.29
N GLY A 8 -7.85 13.61 -6.98
CA GLY A 8 -7.34 12.66 -5.98
C GLY A 8 -7.84 11.23 -6.22
N VAL A 9 -9.12 11.06 -6.56
CA VAL A 9 -9.70 9.75 -6.89
C VAL A 9 -9.04 9.14 -8.13
N LEU A 10 -8.86 9.91 -9.20
CA LEU A 10 -8.21 9.43 -10.42
C LEU A 10 -6.76 9.03 -10.17
N ALA A 11 -5.99 9.88 -9.48
CA ALA A 11 -4.62 9.56 -9.13
C ALA A 11 -4.54 8.28 -8.28
N MET A 12 -5.39 8.16 -7.25
CA MET A 12 -5.43 6.99 -6.38
C MET A 12 -5.78 5.73 -7.19
N ALA A 13 -6.83 5.79 -8.00
CA ALA A 13 -7.27 4.68 -8.85
C ALA A 13 -6.18 4.25 -9.83
N THR A 14 -5.48 5.19 -10.47
CA THR A 14 -4.37 4.89 -11.38
C THR A 14 -3.26 4.13 -10.67
N ILE A 15 -2.85 4.56 -9.47
CA ILE A 15 -1.79 3.87 -8.73
C ILE A 15 -2.25 2.50 -8.24
N VAL A 16 -3.50 2.37 -7.79
CA VAL A 16 -4.06 1.08 -7.37
C VAL A 16 -4.11 0.10 -8.54
N VAL A 17 -4.62 0.52 -9.70
CA VAL A 17 -4.66 -0.32 -10.91
C VAL A 17 -3.25 -0.70 -11.36
N ALA A 18 -2.35 0.28 -11.45
CA ALA A 18 -0.97 0.05 -11.83
C ALA A 18 -0.29 -0.94 -10.88
N SER A 19 -0.49 -0.81 -9.57
CA SER A 19 0.12 -1.72 -8.58
C SER A 19 -0.44 -3.14 -8.66
N ASN A 20 -1.74 -3.30 -8.94
CA ASN A 20 -2.35 -4.62 -9.14
C ASN A 20 -1.88 -5.32 -10.42
N ILE A 21 -1.50 -4.55 -11.44
CA ILE A 21 -0.88 -5.10 -12.66
C ILE A 21 0.60 -5.40 -12.40
N LEU A 22 1.32 -4.45 -11.79
CA LEU A 22 2.77 -4.52 -11.59
C LEU A 22 3.20 -5.56 -10.55
N VAL A 23 2.30 -5.99 -9.66
CA VAL A 23 2.58 -7.10 -8.72
C VAL A 23 2.85 -8.42 -9.45
N GLN A 24 2.40 -8.56 -10.70
CA GLN A 24 2.63 -9.77 -11.52
C GLN A 24 4.05 -9.85 -12.08
N PHE A 25 4.81 -8.75 -12.04
CA PHE A 25 6.17 -8.69 -12.58
C PHE A 25 7.19 -8.69 -11.45
N LEU A 26 8.01 -9.74 -11.39
CA LEU A 26 9.08 -9.87 -10.42
C LEU A 26 10.23 -8.91 -10.73
N LEU A 27 10.79 -8.34 -9.67
CA LEU A 27 12.04 -7.61 -9.66
C LEU A 27 13.08 -8.43 -8.88
N GLY A 28 13.92 -9.15 -9.62
CA GLY A 28 14.80 -10.16 -9.03
C GLY A 28 14.01 -11.37 -8.57
N GLN A 29 14.40 -11.97 -7.43
CA GLN A 29 13.80 -13.21 -6.94
C GLN A 29 12.72 -13.00 -5.87
N TRP A 30 12.63 -11.83 -5.26
CA TRP A 30 11.90 -11.66 -3.99
C TRP A 30 10.85 -10.53 -3.98
N LEU A 31 11.06 -9.46 -4.76
CA LEU A 31 10.16 -8.30 -4.79
C LEU A 31 9.43 -8.24 -6.13
N THR A 32 8.33 -7.49 -6.15
CA THR A 32 7.56 -7.21 -7.37
C THR A 32 7.57 -5.72 -7.66
N TRP A 33 7.32 -5.34 -8.92
CA TRP A 33 7.19 -3.93 -9.28
C TRP A 33 6.02 -3.24 -8.53
N GLY A 34 5.01 -4.00 -8.11
CA GLY A 34 3.91 -3.51 -7.28
C GLY A 34 4.37 -2.92 -5.94
N ALA A 35 5.43 -3.47 -5.33
CA ALA A 35 5.99 -2.96 -4.07
C ALA A 35 6.58 -1.54 -4.20
N PHE A 36 6.96 -1.14 -5.42
CA PHE A 36 7.51 0.20 -5.70
C PHE A 36 6.45 1.22 -6.09
N THR A 37 5.33 0.78 -6.70
CA THR A 37 4.26 1.70 -7.11
C THR A 37 3.23 1.92 -6.02
N TYR A 38 2.93 0.90 -5.23
CA TYR A 38 1.93 0.98 -4.17
C TYR A 38 2.20 2.09 -3.13
N PRO A 39 3.45 2.35 -2.70
CA PRO A 39 3.70 3.34 -1.64
C PRO A 39 3.32 4.77 -2.04
N PHE A 40 3.23 5.07 -3.33
CA PHE A 40 2.75 6.37 -3.80
C PHE A 40 1.26 6.63 -3.50
N THR A 41 0.48 5.60 -3.12
CA THR A 41 -0.88 5.80 -2.60
C THR A 41 -0.88 6.62 -1.31
N PHE A 42 0.10 6.42 -0.42
CA PHE A 42 0.26 7.22 0.80
C PHE A 42 0.57 8.68 0.47
N LEU A 43 1.42 8.95 -0.53
CA LEU A 43 1.67 10.32 -1.00
C LEU A 43 0.38 11.03 -1.46
N ILE A 44 -0.48 10.32 -2.20
CA ILE A 44 -1.77 10.87 -2.64
C ILE A 44 -2.64 11.17 -1.42
N THR A 45 -2.75 10.23 -0.48
CA THR A 45 -3.53 10.39 0.74
C THR A 45 -3.04 11.60 1.56
N ASP A 46 -1.74 11.74 1.74
CA ASP A 46 -1.11 12.86 2.45
C ASP A 46 -1.40 14.21 1.78
N LEU A 47 -1.29 14.28 0.45
CA LEU A 47 -1.61 15.48 -0.32
C LEU A 47 -3.09 15.85 -0.17
N MET A 48 -3.99 14.88 -0.33
CA MET A 48 -5.42 15.11 -0.20
C MET A 48 -5.81 15.50 1.24
N ASN A 49 -5.17 14.91 2.24
CA ASN A 49 -5.40 15.24 3.64
C ASN A 49 -4.88 16.64 3.98
N ARG A 50 -3.72 17.03 3.46
CA ARG A 50 -3.16 18.38 3.62
C ARG A 50 -4.03 19.45 2.99
N LEU A 51 -4.42 19.25 1.73
CA LEU A 51 -5.10 20.27 0.91
C LEU A 51 -6.60 20.35 1.19
N HIS A 52 -7.23 19.23 1.54
CA HIS A 52 -8.69 19.11 1.59
C HIS A 52 -9.22 18.51 2.90
N GLY A 53 -8.32 18.08 3.79
CA GLY A 53 -8.66 17.52 5.10
C GLY A 53 -9.06 16.05 5.06
N ALA A 54 -9.09 15.46 6.26
CA ALA A 54 -9.29 14.02 6.46
C ALA A 54 -10.60 13.47 5.84
N ARG A 55 -11.68 14.26 5.82
CA ARG A 55 -12.96 13.81 5.23
C ARG A 55 -12.84 13.55 3.73
N ILE A 56 -12.09 14.38 2.99
CA ILE A 56 -11.90 14.19 1.54
C ILE A 56 -10.87 13.09 1.29
N ALA A 57 -9.78 13.04 2.07
CA ALA A 57 -8.80 11.96 1.98
C ALA A 57 -9.44 10.57 2.16
N ARG A 58 -10.33 10.40 3.16
CA ARG A 58 -11.07 9.14 3.36
C ARG A 58 -11.94 8.74 2.17
N LYS A 59 -12.54 9.71 1.47
CA LYS A 59 -13.33 9.44 0.24
C LYS A 59 -12.44 8.97 -0.91
N VAL A 60 -11.25 9.57 -1.05
CA VAL A 60 -10.27 9.16 -2.06
C VAL A 60 -9.77 7.75 -1.78
N VAL A 61 -9.43 7.43 -0.53
CA VAL A 61 -9.07 6.09 -0.08
C VAL A 61 -10.20 5.11 -0.36
N LEU A 62 -11.45 5.42 0.01
CA LEU A 62 -12.59 4.53 -0.25
C LEU A 62 -12.77 4.26 -1.75
N ALA A 63 -12.60 5.26 -2.61
CA ALA A 63 -12.66 5.06 -4.05
C ALA A 63 -11.52 4.15 -4.54
N GLY A 64 -10.30 4.36 -4.04
CA GLY A 64 -9.16 3.47 -4.31
C GLY A 64 -9.41 2.03 -3.85
N PHE A 65 -10.04 1.85 -2.69
CA PHE A 65 -10.42 0.54 -2.16
C PHE A 65 -11.44 -0.17 -3.06
N VAL A 66 -12.49 0.54 -3.52
CA VAL A 66 -13.47 -0.02 -4.46
C VAL A 66 -12.81 -0.42 -5.77
N VAL A 67 -11.91 0.43 -6.30
CA VAL A 67 -11.10 0.09 -7.48
C VAL A 67 -10.25 -1.15 -7.23
N GLY A 68 -9.62 -1.27 -6.06
CA GLY A 68 -8.84 -2.43 -5.65
C GLY A 68 -9.68 -3.72 -5.57
N ILE A 69 -10.91 -3.66 -5.05
CA ILE A 69 -11.86 -4.78 -5.07
C ILE A 69 -12.16 -5.19 -6.50
N ILE A 70 -12.45 -4.23 -7.39
CA ILE A 70 -12.73 -4.52 -8.80
C ILE A 70 -11.51 -5.17 -9.47
N CYS A 71 -10.30 -4.63 -9.25
CA CYS A 71 -9.07 -5.24 -9.75
C CYS A 71 -8.86 -6.65 -9.22
N SER A 72 -9.13 -6.89 -7.94
CA SER A 72 -9.00 -8.21 -7.31
C SER A 72 -10.02 -9.20 -7.89
N PHE A 73 -11.26 -8.76 -8.10
CA PHE A 73 -12.30 -9.57 -8.74
C PHE A 73 -11.94 -9.91 -10.19
N VAL A 74 -11.49 -8.93 -10.98
CA VAL A 74 -11.04 -9.18 -12.36
C VAL A 74 -9.82 -10.12 -12.37
N GLY A 75 -8.84 -9.88 -11.50
CA GLY A 75 -7.65 -10.71 -11.36
C GLY A 75 -7.97 -12.15 -10.94
N SER A 76 -9.05 -12.38 -10.18
CA SER A 76 -9.47 -13.73 -9.81
C SER A 76 -10.13 -14.49 -10.97
N GLN A 77 -10.60 -13.80 -12.01
CA GLN A 77 -11.15 -14.42 -13.22
C GLN A 77 -10.08 -14.74 -14.27
N ILE A 78 -8.87 -14.20 -14.13
CA ILE A 78 -7.77 -14.40 -15.07
C ILE A 78 -6.84 -15.46 -14.51
N THR A 79 -6.72 -16.58 -15.21
CA THR A 79 -5.82 -17.68 -14.83
C THR A 79 -4.47 -17.50 -15.52
N GLY A 80 -3.42 -17.33 -14.73
CA GLY A 80 -2.02 -17.39 -15.17
C GLY A 80 -1.47 -18.81 -15.16
N ALA A 81 -0.14 -18.95 -15.27
CA ALA A 81 0.53 -20.26 -15.33
C ALA A 81 0.34 -21.13 -14.08
N PHE A 82 0.03 -20.52 -12.92
CA PHE A 82 -0.04 -21.19 -11.62
C PHE A 82 -1.41 -21.03 -10.92
N GLY A 83 -2.46 -20.65 -11.67
CA GLY A 83 -3.79 -20.39 -11.12
C GLY A 83 -4.23 -18.93 -11.29
N PRO A 84 -5.27 -18.48 -10.56
CA PRO A 84 -5.76 -17.11 -10.64
C PRO A 84 -4.68 -16.08 -10.30
N LEU A 85 -4.61 -14.98 -11.05
CA LEU A 85 -3.64 -13.90 -10.81
C LEU A 85 -3.82 -13.26 -9.42
N VAL A 86 -5.05 -13.26 -8.92
CA VAL A 86 -5.38 -12.82 -7.56
C VAL A 86 -6.23 -13.88 -6.88
N THR A 87 -5.73 -14.36 -5.75
CA THR A 87 -6.43 -15.35 -4.93
C THR A 87 -7.34 -14.63 -3.92
N HIS A 88 -8.42 -15.28 -3.48
CA HIS A 88 -9.34 -14.76 -2.48
C HIS A 88 -8.63 -14.34 -1.19
N ARG A 89 -7.62 -15.10 -0.76
CA ARG A 89 -6.81 -14.76 0.41
C ARG A 89 -5.98 -13.49 0.18
N VAL A 90 -5.35 -13.34 -0.99
CA VAL A 90 -4.60 -12.12 -1.34
C VAL A 90 -5.53 -10.92 -1.49
N ALA A 91 -6.72 -11.09 -2.06
CA ALA A 91 -7.73 -10.05 -2.15
C ALA A 91 -8.19 -9.56 -0.76
N LEU A 92 -8.45 -10.50 0.17
CA LEU A 92 -8.80 -10.19 1.56
C LEU A 92 -7.66 -9.46 2.29
N ALA A 93 -6.44 -9.96 2.13
CA ALA A 93 -5.23 -9.36 2.71
C ALA A 93 -5.02 -7.94 2.20
N SER A 94 -5.00 -7.75 0.88
CA SER A 94 -4.83 -6.46 0.20
C SER A 94 -5.91 -5.45 0.61
N GLY A 95 -7.18 -5.86 0.58
CA GLY A 95 -8.29 -5.00 0.94
C GLY A 95 -8.23 -4.51 2.38
N THR A 96 -7.92 -5.42 3.31
CA THR A 96 -7.85 -5.11 4.75
C THR A 96 -6.62 -4.25 5.06
N ALA A 97 -5.45 -4.62 4.51
CA ALA A 97 -4.21 -3.86 4.66
C ALA A 97 -4.34 -2.43 4.12
N PHE A 98 -4.88 -2.28 2.90
CA PHE A 98 -5.09 -0.99 2.29
C PHE A 98 -5.99 -0.09 3.13
N LEU A 99 -7.18 -0.58 3.54
CA LEU A 99 -8.09 0.24 4.33
C LEU A 99 -7.49 0.63 5.68
N VAL A 100 -6.98 -0.33 6.44
CA VAL A 100 -6.46 -0.05 7.79
C VAL A 100 -5.21 0.83 7.71
N GLY A 101 -4.29 0.54 6.78
CA GLY A 101 -3.06 1.31 6.57
C GLY A 101 -3.35 2.76 6.17
N GLN A 102 -4.24 2.98 5.20
CA GLN A 102 -4.60 4.32 4.74
C GLN A 102 -5.41 5.12 5.78
N LEU A 103 -6.29 4.46 6.55
CA LEU A 103 -7.01 5.13 7.63
C LEU A 103 -6.10 5.50 8.79
N MET A 104 -5.11 4.65 9.09
CA MET A 104 -4.07 4.93 10.08
C MET A 104 -3.20 6.11 9.65
N ASP A 105 -2.77 6.11 8.39
CA ASP A 105 -2.04 7.22 7.77
C ASP A 105 -2.79 8.55 7.94
N ILE A 106 -4.05 8.63 7.51
CA ILE A 106 -4.89 9.83 7.65
C ILE A 106 -4.98 10.30 9.12
N THR A 107 -5.06 9.34 10.04
CA THR A 107 -5.22 9.59 11.48
C THR A 107 -3.95 10.17 12.08
N VAL A 108 -2.80 9.56 11.80
CA VAL A 108 -1.48 10.03 12.25
C VAL A 108 -1.17 11.39 11.61
N PHE A 109 -1.36 11.51 10.30
CA PHE A 109 -1.16 12.77 9.58
C PHE A 109 -1.97 13.90 10.19
N ASN A 110 -3.28 13.69 10.42
CA ASN A 110 -4.14 14.75 10.92
C ASN A 110 -3.80 15.18 12.35
N ARG A 111 -3.26 14.29 13.19
CA ARG A 111 -2.72 14.64 14.51
C ARG A 111 -1.46 15.49 14.41
N LEU A 112 -0.59 15.18 13.45
CA LEU A 112 0.72 15.81 13.28
C LEU A 112 0.72 17.01 12.31
N ARG A 113 -0.43 17.30 11.68
CA ARG A 113 -0.60 18.25 10.57
C ARG A 113 -0.17 19.70 10.81
N ARG A 114 0.04 20.09 12.07
CA ARG A 114 0.45 21.44 12.49
C ARG A 114 1.95 21.54 12.75
N MET A 115 2.66 20.42 12.75
CA MET A 115 4.11 20.42 12.85
C MET A 115 4.74 20.84 11.52
N GLU A 116 6.07 20.82 11.47
CA GLU A 116 6.85 21.03 10.25
C GLU A 116 6.32 20.17 9.09
N TRP A 117 6.42 20.74 7.88
CA TRP A 117 5.80 20.22 6.66
C TRP A 117 6.12 18.75 6.36
N TRP A 118 7.29 18.23 6.77
CA TRP A 118 7.74 16.87 6.50
C TRP A 118 7.36 15.86 7.59
N ARG A 119 7.10 16.30 8.82
CA ARG A 119 6.89 15.39 9.96
C ARG A 119 5.57 14.64 9.84
N ALA A 120 4.52 15.34 9.45
CA ALA A 120 3.20 14.75 9.25
C ALA A 120 3.20 13.65 8.17
N PRO A 121 3.62 13.91 6.91
CA PRO A 121 3.61 12.88 5.86
C PRO A 121 4.57 11.72 6.16
N LEU A 122 5.78 12.00 6.67
CA LEU A 122 6.74 10.93 6.95
C LEU A 122 6.25 9.98 8.06
N ALA A 123 5.75 10.53 9.18
CA ALA A 123 5.26 9.70 10.28
C ALA A 123 3.97 8.96 9.91
N ALA A 124 3.08 9.59 9.13
CA ALA A 124 1.87 8.97 8.65
C ALA A 124 2.17 7.79 7.72
N SER A 125 3.00 8.01 6.70
CA SER A 125 3.47 6.98 5.78
C SER A 125 4.18 5.85 6.52
N LEU A 126 5.01 6.16 7.53
CA LEU A 126 5.70 5.13 8.33
C LEU A 126 4.72 4.21 9.07
N VAL A 127 3.79 4.79 9.84
CA VAL A 127 2.85 4.00 10.65
C VAL A 127 1.82 3.31 9.77
N GLY A 128 1.31 4.00 8.75
CA GLY A 128 0.33 3.46 7.80
C GLY A 128 0.88 2.28 7.00
N SER A 129 2.09 2.42 6.44
CA SER A 129 2.74 1.36 5.66
C SER A 129 3.22 0.19 6.53
N LEU A 130 3.61 0.42 7.78
CA LEU A 130 3.91 -0.66 8.73
C LEU A 130 2.66 -1.49 9.02
N MET A 131 1.54 -0.82 9.32
CA MET A 131 0.26 -1.49 9.59
C MET A 131 -0.23 -2.27 8.36
N ASP A 132 -0.15 -1.65 7.19
CA ASP A 132 -0.46 -2.30 5.91
C ASP A 132 0.38 -3.57 5.70
N THR A 133 1.70 -3.49 5.87
CA THR A 133 2.60 -4.64 5.68
C THR A 133 2.32 -5.75 6.68
N MET A 134 2.17 -5.42 7.96
CA MET A 134 1.85 -6.41 9.00
C MET A 134 0.54 -7.14 8.69
N ILE A 135 -0.51 -6.41 8.32
CA ILE A 135 -1.82 -7.00 8.01
C ILE A 135 -1.74 -7.83 6.73
N PHE A 136 -1.15 -7.29 5.66
CA PHE A 136 -1.08 -7.96 4.36
C PHE A 136 -0.36 -9.29 4.49
N PHE A 137 0.88 -9.28 4.98
CA PHE A 137 1.69 -10.49 5.06
C PHE A 137 1.11 -11.49 6.08
N SER A 138 0.57 -11.03 7.21
CA SER A 138 -0.06 -11.93 8.18
C SER A 138 -1.29 -12.63 7.61
N ILE A 139 -2.14 -11.95 6.85
CA ILE A 139 -3.35 -12.55 6.25
C ILE A 139 -2.99 -13.37 5.01
N ALA A 140 -2.12 -12.86 4.13
CA ALA A 140 -1.78 -13.51 2.87
C ALA A 140 -1.10 -14.88 3.06
N PHE A 141 -0.32 -15.04 4.14
CA PHE A 141 0.46 -16.23 4.44
C PHE A 141 -0.02 -16.99 5.69
N ALA A 142 -1.17 -16.61 6.27
CA ALA A 142 -1.76 -17.32 7.41
C ALA A 142 -2.17 -18.76 7.04
N ALA A 143 -1.59 -19.74 7.74
CA ALA A 143 -1.99 -21.14 7.63
C ALA A 143 -3.47 -21.36 8.01
N ALA A 144 -4.01 -20.56 8.93
CA ALA A 144 -5.41 -20.62 9.32
C ALA A 144 -6.39 -20.29 8.19
N LEU A 145 -5.94 -19.65 7.10
CA LEU A 145 -6.76 -19.26 5.96
C LEU A 145 -6.57 -20.19 4.75
N THR A 146 -5.82 -21.28 4.87
CA THR A 146 -5.61 -22.25 3.78
C THR A 146 -6.91 -22.92 3.32
N PHE A 147 -7.91 -23.05 4.20
CA PHE A 147 -9.22 -23.60 3.83
C PHE A 147 -9.97 -22.75 2.79
N LEU A 148 -9.68 -21.45 2.68
CA LEU A 148 -10.32 -20.57 1.70
C LEU A 148 -9.96 -21.00 0.27
N GLU A 149 -8.71 -21.42 0.06
CA GLU A 149 -8.18 -21.81 -1.25
C GLU A 149 -7.16 -22.95 -1.12
N PRO A 150 -7.61 -24.20 -0.91
CA PRO A 150 -6.71 -25.34 -0.67
C PRO A 150 -5.76 -25.64 -1.83
N ALA A 151 -6.11 -25.23 -3.05
CA ALA A 151 -5.30 -25.44 -4.25
C ALA A 151 -4.10 -24.47 -4.35
N ASN A 152 -4.07 -23.39 -3.56
CA ASN A 152 -3.00 -22.39 -3.61
C ASN A 152 -2.09 -22.47 -2.38
N ASP A 153 -1.00 -23.22 -2.52
CA ASP A 153 -0.07 -23.49 -1.44
C ASP A 153 0.80 -22.27 -1.08
N VAL A 154 0.87 -21.96 0.21
CA VAL A 154 1.71 -20.91 0.81
C VAL A 154 2.65 -21.47 1.89
N SER A 155 2.80 -22.79 1.95
CA SER A 155 3.72 -23.47 2.88
C SER A 155 5.17 -22.98 2.70
N TRP A 156 5.59 -22.76 1.45
CA TRP A 156 6.90 -22.20 1.08
C TRP A 156 7.19 -20.87 1.79
N ALA A 157 6.16 -20.05 2.04
CA ALA A 157 6.33 -18.76 2.70
C ALA A 157 6.59 -18.89 4.20
N ASN A 158 6.38 -20.08 4.78
CA ASN A 158 6.66 -20.39 6.18
C ASN A 158 8.02 -21.08 6.39
N GLU A 159 8.82 -21.25 5.32
CA GLU A 159 10.18 -21.77 5.43
C GLU A 159 11.05 -20.87 6.33
N ALA A 160 11.86 -21.50 7.16
CA ALA A 160 12.69 -20.83 8.15
C ALA A 160 14.00 -20.36 7.51
N LEU A 161 14.16 -19.04 7.39
CA LEU A 161 15.32 -18.41 6.75
C LEU A 161 15.79 -17.19 7.58
N PRO A 162 17.07 -16.79 7.46
CA PRO A 162 17.54 -15.56 8.11
C PRO A 162 16.79 -14.33 7.59
N LEU A 163 16.41 -13.42 8.50
CA LEU A 163 15.73 -12.16 8.17
C LEU A 163 16.56 -11.33 7.15
N LEU A 164 16.05 -11.04 5.96
CA LEU A 164 16.79 -10.35 4.90
C LEU A 164 18.15 -11.00 4.54
N GLY A 165 18.29 -12.30 4.79
CA GLY A 165 19.54 -13.04 4.61
C GLY A 165 20.57 -12.84 5.73
N LEU A 166 20.28 -12.06 6.77
CA LEU A 166 21.17 -11.75 7.89
C LEU A 166 20.42 -11.71 9.23
N GLY A 167 20.94 -12.35 10.28
CA GLY A 167 20.37 -12.25 11.63
C GLY A 167 19.40 -13.40 11.98
N PRO A 168 18.33 -13.14 12.74
CA PRO A 168 17.52 -14.21 13.32
C PRO A 168 16.75 -15.00 12.26
N VAL A 169 16.57 -16.29 12.52
CA VAL A 169 15.77 -17.18 11.67
C VAL A 169 14.29 -16.91 11.92
N VAL A 170 13.57 -16.56 10.86
CA VAL A 170 12.15 -16.22 10.84
C VAL A 170 11.46 -16.89 9.64
N PRO A 171 10.12 -16.99 9.62
CA PRO A 171 9.41 -17.41 8.42
C PRO A 171 9.72 -16.49 7.23
N LEU A 172 9.85 -17.04 6.03
CA LEU A 172 10.16 -16.29 4.80
C LEU A 172 9.24 -15.09 4.58
N TRP A 173 7.93 -15.24 4.83
CA TRP A 173 6.97 -14.14 4.68
C TRP A 173 7.29 -12.94 5.59
N VAL A 174 7.87 -13.15 6.77
CA VAL A 174 8.31 -12.08 7.67
C VAL A 174 9.49 -11.33 7.05
N SER A 175 10.43 -12.05 6.45
CA SER A 175 11.56 -11.48 5.73
C SER A 175 11.11 -10.68 4.49
N LEU A 176 10.16 -11.22 3.71
CA LEU A 176 9.57 -10.52 2.58
C LEU A 176 8.81 -9.25 3.03
N GLY A 177 8.06 -9.33 4.12
CA GLY A 177 7.39 -8.17 4.72
C GLY A 177 8.38 -7.10 5.18
N ALA A 178 9.48 -7.49 5.80
CA ALA A 178 10.53 -6.55 6.17
C ALA A 178 11.15 -5.86 4.95
N ALA A 179 11.43 -6.62 3.88
CA ALA A 179 11.97 -6.08 2.63
C ALA A 179 11.00 -5.08 1.97
N ASP A 180 9.72 -5.45 1.88
CA ASP A 180 8.65 -4.60 1.37
C ASP A 180 8.52 -3.30 2.20
N TRP A 181 8.58 -3.40 3.53
CA TRP A 181 8.54 -2.24 4.41
C TRP A 181 9.77 -1.33 4.24
N CYS A 182 10.97 -1.88 4.05
CA CYS A 182 12.17 -1.09 3.75
C CYS A 182 12.04 -0.32 2.43
N VAL A 183 11.45 -0.93 1.40
CA VAL A 183 11.13 -0.25 0.14
C VAL A 183 10.13 0.88 0.37
N LYS A 184 9.05 0.62 1.12
CA LYS A 184 8.06 1.64 1.53
C LYS A 184 8.71 2.81 2.28
N MET A 185 9.63 2.56 3.20
CA MET A 185 10.35 3.61 3.95
C MET A 185 11.23 4.47 3.04
N THR A 186 11.96 3.83 2.14
CA THR A 186 12.81 4.52 1.16
C THR A 186 11.96 5.43 0.27
N LEU A 187 10.83 4.89 -0.23
CA LEU A 187 9.91 5.65 -1.09
C LEU A 187 9.17 6.74 -0.33
N ALA A 188 8.85 6.56 0.96
CA ALA A 188 8.27 7.61 1.79
C ALA A 188 9.22 8.81 1.92
N LEU A 189 10.53 8.57 2.09
CA LEU A 189 11.54 9.63 2.10
C LEU A 189 11.64 10.32 0.75
N VAL A 190 11.69 9.57 -0.35
CA VAL A 190 11.70 10.13 -1.71
C VAL A 190 10.44 10.96 -1.99
N ALA A 191 9.28 10.50 -1.53
CA ALA A 191 7.99 11.15 -1.72
C ALA A 191 7.88 12.51 -1.01
N LEU A 192 8.73 12.81 -0.02
CA LEU A 192 8.78 14.14 0.59
C LEU A 192 9.15 15.23 -0.42
N VAL A 193 9.94 14.91 -1.44
CA VAL A 193 10.36 15.85 -2.49
C VAL A 193 9.16 16.34 -3.32
N PRO A 194 8.41 15.47 -4.03
CA PRO A 194 7.23 15.89 -4.77
C PRO A 194 6.14 16.45 -3.84
N TYR A 195 6.00 15.90 -2.62
CA TYR A 195 5.08 16.44 -1.62
C TYR A 195 5.33 17.93 -1.34
N ARG A 196 6.58 18.29 -1.01
CA ARG A 196 6.96 19.68 -0.74
C ARG A 196 6.77 20.57 -1.97
N ALA A 197 7.21 20.10 -3.13
CA ALA A 197 7.11 20.86 -4.38
C ALA A 197 5.65 21.20 -4.73
N ILE A 198 4.73 20.25 -4.56
CA ILE A 198 3.30 20.45 -4.84
C ILE A 198 2.70 21.45 -3.85
N ILE A 199 2.99 21.34 -2.55
CA ILE A 199 2.47 22.25 -1.53
C ILE A 199 2.94 23.69 -1.78
N LEU A 200 4.22 23.89 -2.05
CA LEU A 200 4.78 25.21 -2.32
C LEU A 200 4.17 25.85 -3.56
N ARG A 201 4.00 25.08 -4.66
CA ARG A 201 3.37 25.57 -5.89
C ARG A 201 1.92 25.97 -5.68
N LEU A 202 1.19 25.26 -4.84
CA LEU A 202 -0.21 25.57 -4.56
C LEU A 202 -0.34 26.78 -3.62
N ALA A 203 0.55 26.92 -2.64
CA ALA A 203 0.60 28.11 -1.79
C ALA A 203 0.88 29.39 -2.60
N ALA A 204 1.82 29.32 -3.56
CA ALA A 204 2.17 30.44 -4.44
C ALA A 204 1.07 30.86 -5.43
N ARG A 205 0.03 30.05 -5.64
CA ARG A 205 -1.13 30.39 -6.49
C ARG A 205 -2.25 31.11 -5.73
N VAL A 206 -2.20 31.09 -4.40
CA VAL A 206 -3.23 31.65 -3.52
C VAL A 206 -2.78 32.98 -2.90
N ALA A 207 -1.47 33.24 -2.87
CA ALA A 207 -0.85 34.51 -2.50
C ALA A 207 -0.78 35.46 -3.71
#